data_AF-A0A3C0C614-F1
#
_entry.id   AF-A0A3C0C614-F1
#
_cell.length_a   1.000
_cell.length_b   1.000
_cell.length_c   1.000
_cell.angle_alpha   90.00
_cell.angle_beta   90.00
_cell.angle_gamma   90.00
#
_symmetry.space_group_name_H-M   'P 1'
#
loop_
_entity.id
_entity.type
_entity.pdbx_description
1 polymer ?
#
loop_
_entity_poly.entity_id
_entity_poly.type
_entity_poly.pdbx_seq_one_letter_code
_entity_poly.pdbx_strand_id
1 'polypeptide(L)'
;YIGSFSRLLLPSVRIAYMVIPGGLAERAGIKSSLYDQTSSKIEQLALANYINDGHLEKHIRRSRKAYQIKSREMLRIIGEAFEEKVRYELLETSLCVAVTFGSKSAPEELSAAAHSEGIAVDQISCSAEEGLLTANLSFSAIPCGSIRPAVQALCSAWKEHIR
;
A
#
# COMPACT_ATOMS: atom_id res chain seq x y z
N TYR A 1 11.22 7.65 15.45
CA TYR A 1 10.34 7.52 14.28
C TYR A 1 11.06 8.11 13.07
N ILE A 2 11.05 7.43 11.94
CA ILE A 2 11.57 7.94 10.66
C ILE A 2 10.42 7.89 9.67
N GLY A 3 10.21 8.97 8.92
CA GLY A 3 9.13 9.08 7.95
C GLY A 3 9.52 9.89 6.73
N SER A 4 8.65 9.88 5.72
CA SER A 4 8.79 10.70 4.52
C SER A 4 7.44 11.22 4.06
N PHE A 5 7.45 12.40 3.44
CA PHE A 5 6.26 12.97 2.82
C PHE A 5 5.96 12.36 1.45
N SER A 6 6.80 11.47 0.90
CA SER A 6 6.67 10.92 -0.46
C SER A 6 5.36 10.16 -0.71
N ARG A 7 4.68 9.68 0.34
CA ARG A 7 3.37 9.00 0.27
C ARG A 7 2.18 9.88 0.64
N LEU A 8 2.44 11.05 1.24
CA LEU A 8 1.43 12.03 1.66
C LEU A 8 1.32 13.19 0.65
N LEU A 9 2.40 13.48 -0.05
CA LEU A 9 2.57 14.54 -1.04
C LEU A 9 3.15 13.92 -2.33
N LEU A 10 3.56 14.78 -3.26
CA LEU A 10 4.22 14.36 -4.49
C LEU A 10 5.56 13.67 -4.18
N PRO A 11 5.87 12.50 -4.78
CA PRO A 11 7.15 11.81 -4.59
C PRO A 11 8.38 12.67 -4.91
N SER A 12 8.21 13.69 -5.74
CA SER A 12 9.24 14.66 -6.13
C SER A 12 9.68 15.60 -5.00
N VAL A 13 8.90 15.76 -3.93
CA VAL A 13 9.22 16.69 -2.83
C VAL A 13 10.41 16.19 -2.00
N ARG A 14 10.85 14.92 -2.14
CA ARG A 14 12.08 14.31 -1.59
C ARG A 14 12.46 14.63 -0.13
N ILE A 15 11.53 15.10 0.69
CA ILE A 15 11.76 15.41 2.11
C ILE A 15 11.40 14.19 2.98
N ALA A 16 12.34 13.85 3.87
CA ALA A 16 12.17 12.90 4.94
C ALA A 16 12.39 13.58 6.29
N TYR A 17 11.86 12.98 7.36
CA TYR A 17 12.00 13.49 8.72
C TYR A 17 12.29 12.37 9.69
N MET A 18 12.90 12.73 10.81
CA MET A 18 13.21 11.81 11.90
C MET A 18 12.87 12.49 13.22
N VAL A 19 12.08 11.80 14.05
CA VAL A 19 11.78 12.19 15.42
C VAL A 19 12.54 11.24 16.34
N ILE A 20 13.51 11.77 17.08
CA ILE A 20 14.40 11.01 17.95
C ILE A 20 14.44 11.62 19.36
N PRO A 21 14.70 10.82 20.40
CA PRO A 21 14.91 11.31 21.76
C PRO A 21 16.09 12.30 21.84
N GLY A 22 16.02 13.26 22.77
CA GLY A 22 17.03 14.32 22.90
C GLY A 22 18.47 13.83 22.99
N GLY A 23 18.75 12.77 23.77
CA GLY A 23 20.10 12.21 23.89
C GLY A 23 20.65 11.58 22.59
N LEU A 24 19.77 11.18 21.66
CA LEU A 24 20.17 10.76 20.32
C LEU A 24 20.28 11.93 19.35
N ALA A 25 19.51 13.00 19.56
CA ALA A 25 19.53 14.20 18.72
C ALA A 25 20.90 14.89 18.73
N GLU A 26 21.55 14.96 19.89
CA GLU A 26 22.90 15.51 20.02
C GLU A 26 23.91 14.73 19.17
N ARG A 27 23.90 13.39 19.30
CA ARG A 27 24.77 12.50 18.51
C ARG A 27 24.46 12.56 17.02
N ALA A 28 23.18 12.66 16.66
CA ALA A 28 22.74 12.79 15.27
C ALA A 28 23.14 14.14 14.67
N GLY A 29 23.08 15.23 15.44
CA GLY A 29 23.50 16.56 15.01
C GLY A 29 24.99 16.61 14.65
N ILE A 30 25.84 16.02 15.50
CA ILE A 30 27.30 15.89 15.25
C ILE A 30 27.57 15.10 13.97
N LYS A 31 26.81 14.03 13.71
CA LYS A 31 26.95 13.26 12.47
C LYS A 31 26.33 13.96 11.27
N SER A 32 25.32 14.81 11.45
CA SER A 32 24.64 15.48 10.34
C SER A 32 25.55 16.44 9.60
N SER A 33 26.53 17.05 10.27
CA SER A 33 27.54 17.90 9.63
C SER A 33 28.49 17.13 8.71
N LEU A 34 28.48 15.79 8.79
CA LEU A 34 29.22 14.89 7.88
C LEU A 34 28.42 14.54 6.62
N TYR A 35 27.15 14.95 6.53
CA TYR A 35 26.27 14.69 5.40
C TYR A 35 25.72 16.00 4.83
N ASP A 36 25.75 16.15 3.51
CA ASP A 36 25.06 17.25 2.86
C ASP A 36 23.53 17.03 2.89
N GLN A 37 22.79 18.04 3.31
CA GLN A 37 21.33 18.00 3.23
C GLN A 37 20.90 18.07 1.76
N THR A 38 20.44 16.94 1.24
CA THR A 38 20.02 16.80 -0.17
C THR A 38 18.62 17.36 -0.44
N SER A 39 17.83 17.63 0.60
CA SER A 39 16.50 18.20 0.46
C SER A 39 16.56 19.69 0.13
N SER A 40 15.83 20.13 -0.90
CA SER A 40 15.78 21.54 -1.31
C SER A 40 15.28 22.44 -0.18
N LYS A 41 16.00 23.55 0.09
CA LYS A 41 15.57 24.54 1.09
C LYS A 41 14.26 25.21 0.71
N ILE A 42 14.04 25.46 -0.59
CA ILE A 42 12.81 26.09 -1.09
C ILE A 42 11.63 25.15 -0.85
N GLU A 43 11.78 23.85 -1.13
CA GLU A 43 10.73 22.85 -0.88
C GLU A 43 10.43 22.69 0.61
N GLN A 44 11.46 22.74 1.47
CA GLN A 44 11.28 22.71 2.92
C GLN A 44 10.49 23.91 3.43
N LEU A 45 10.77 25.13 2.95
CA LEU A 45 10.03 26.34 3.32
C LEU A 45 8.58 26.29 2.80
N ALA A 46 8.38 25.84 1.56
CA ALA A 46 7.05 25.67 0.99
C ALA A 46 6.22 24.65 1.79
N LEU A 47 6.84 23.53 2.17
CA LEU A 47 6.22 22.51 3.02
C LEU A 47 5.88 23.08 4.41
N ALA A 48 6.77 23.85 5.02
CA ALA A 48 6.53 24.47 6.32
C ALA A 48 5.29 25.40 6.27
N ASN A 49 5.19 26.25 5.25
CA ASN A 49 4.02 27.10 5.05
C ASN A 49 2.75 26.28 4.82
N TYR A 50 2.82 25.26 3.95
CA TYR A 50 1.70 24.36 3.68
C TYR A 50 1.19 23.62 4.93
N ILE A 51 2.09 23.30 5.87
CA ILE A 51 1.74 22.71 7.17
C ILE A 51 1.11 23.78 8.09
N ASN A 52 1.77 24.93 8.24
CA ASN A 52 1.32 26.02 9.12
C ASN A 52 -0.07 26.56 8.73
N ASP A 53 -0.37 26.61 7.44
CA ASP A 53 -1.67 27.04 6.91
C ASP A 53 -2.76 25.96 7.04
N GLY A 54 -2.43 24.79 7.62
CA GLY A 54 -3.37 23.68 7.84
C GLY A 54 -3.72 22.89 6.57
N HIS A 55 -3.08 23.16 5.44
CA HIS A 55 -3.38 22.47 4.18
C HIS A 55 -3.02 20.99 4.22
N LEU A 56 -1.90 20.62 4.86
CA LEU A 56 -1.51 19.22 5.00
C LEU A 56 -2.57 18.41 5.75
N GLU A 57 -3.07 18.92 6.87
CA GLU A 57 -4.12 18.26 7.65
C GLU A 57 -5.39 18.08 6.81
N LYS A 58 -5.81 19.14 6.10
CA LYS A 58 -6.98 19.11 5.21
C LYS A 58 -6.83 18.08 4.10
N HIS A 59 -5.62 17.96 3.53
CA HIS A 59 -5.29 16.96 2.51
C HIS A 59 -5.36 15.55 3.09
N ILE A 60 -4.69 15.29 4.22
CA ILE A 60 -4.71 13.98 4.89
C ILE A 60 -6.14 13.54 5.19
N ARG A 61 -6.99 14.44 5.70
CA ARG A 61 -8.40 14.13 5.99
C ARG A 61 -9.18 13.73 4.72
N ARG A 62 -8.98 14.45 3.61
CA ARG A 62 -9.60 14.12 2.32
C ARG A 62 -9.12 12.77 1.79
N SER A 63 -7.80 12.54 1.80
CA SER A 63 -7.18 11.30 1.33
C SER A 63 -7.63 10.09 2.16
N ARG A 64 -7.69 10.21 3.50
CA ARG A 64 -8.24 9.16 4.38
C ARG A 64 -9.68 8.81 4.03
N LYS A 65 -10.55 9.81 3.82
CA LYS A 65 -11.94 9.56 3.42
C LYS A 65 -12.02 8.83 2.08
N ALA A 66 -11.25 9.26 1.08
CA ALA A 66 -11.21 8.63 -0.23
C ALA A 66 -10.71 7.18 -0.15
N TYR A 67 -9.63 6.93 0.60
CA TYR A 67 -9.08 5.60 0.79
C TYR A 67 -10.01 4.68 1.56
N GLN A 68 -10.74 5.19 2.56
CA GLN A 68 -11.73 4.42 3.31
C GLN A 68 -12.92 3.99 2.44
N ILE A 69 -13.38 4.86 1.54
CA ILE A 69 -14.44 4.50 0.57
C ILE A 69 -13.92 3.41 -0.37
N LYS A 70 -12.70 3.62 -0.91
CA LYS A 70 -12.08 2.70 -1.85
C LYS A 70 -11.78 1.33 -1.24
N SER A 71 -11.29 1.30 0.00
CA SER A 71 -10.98 0.05 0.71
C SER A 71 -12.24 -0.73 1.04
N ARG A 72 -13.29 -0.05 1.51
CA ARG A 72 -14.59 -0.69 1.76
C ARG A 72 -15.14 -1.34 0.49
N GLU A 73 -15.04 -0.65 -0.63
CA GLU A 73 -15.51 -1.19 -1.91
C GLU A 73 -14.67 -2.38 -2.37
N MET A 74 -13.33 -2.31 -2.25
CA MET A 74 -12.45 -3.46 -2.52
C MET A 74 -12.82 -4.69 -1.68
N LEU A 75 -12.96 -4.52 -0.35
CA LEU A 75 -13.28 -5.62 0.56
C LEU A 75 -14.65 -6.24 0.24
N ARG A 76 -15.65 -5.40 -0.05
CA ARG A 76 -16.98 -5.86 -0.47
C ARG A 76 -16.90 -6.70 -1.75
N ILE A 77 -16.18 -6.20 -2.76
CA ILE A 77 -16.03 -6.88 -4.05
C ILE A 77 -15.28 -8.20 -3.88
N ILE A 78 -14.23 -8.26 -3.07
CA ILE A 78 -13.51 -9.51 -2.78
C ILE A 78 -14.46 -10.53 -2.13
N GLY A 79 -15.20 -10.10 -1.10
CA GLY A 79 -16.16 -10.98 -0.44
C GLY A 79 -17.25 -11.51 -1.37
N GLU A 80 -17.72 -10.69 -2.32
CA GLU A 80 -18.69 -11.11 -3.34
C GLU A 80 -18.09 -12.04 -4.40
N ALA A 81 -16.84 -11.81 -4.80
CA ALA A 81 -16.21 -12.55 -5.90
C ALA A 81 -15.68 -13.92 -5.45
N PHE A 82 -15.04 -13.97 -4.27
CA PHE A 82 -14.39 -15.17 -3.77
C PHE A 82 -15.21 -15.94 -2.74
N GLU A 83 -16.31 -15.35 -2.24
CA GLU A 83 -17.20 -15.96 -1.25
C GLU A 83 -16.42 -16.48 -0.02
N GLU A 84 -16.63 -17.74 0.37
CA GLU A 84 -15.96 -18.37 1.52
C GLU A 84 -14.58 -18.99 1.19
N LYS A 85 -14.14 -18.92 -0.07
CA LYS A 85 -12.90 -19.58 -0.53
C LYS A 85 -11.62 -18.88 -0.09
N VAL A 86 -11.72 -17.63 0.36
CA VAL A 86 -10.55 -16.82 0.75
C VAL A 86 -10.81 -16.08 2.06
N ARG A 87 -9.77 -15.99 2.88
CA ARG A 87 -9.70 -15.03 3.99
C ARG A 87 -9.07 -13.75 3.46
N TYR A 88 -9.57 -12.59 3.87
CA TYR A 88 -8.98 -11.32 3.44
C TYR A 88 -8.93 -10.30 4.57
N GLU A 89 -7.84 -9.54 4.62
CA GLU A 89 -7.62 -8.49 5.62
C GLU A 89 -6.99 -7.25 4.99
N LEU A 90 -7.42 -6.08 5.44
CA LEU A 90 -6.83 -4.82 5.00
C LEU A 90 -5.51 -4.59 5.75
N LEU A 91 -4.44 -4.32 5.01
CA LEU A 91 -3.15 -3.98 5.61
C LEU A 91 -3.14 -2.54 6.14
N GLU A 92 -2.11 -2.19 6.93
CA GLU A 92 -1.94 -0.86 7.53
C GLU A 92 -2.02 0.28 6.49
N THR A 93 -1.49 0.02 5.29
CA THR A 93 -1.75 0.85 4.13
C THR A 93 -3.16 0.56 3.66
N SER A 94 -4.14 1.43 3.93
CA SER A 94 -5.56 1.22 3.63
C SER A 94 -5.92 0.97 2.15
N LEU A 95 -4.93 0.76 1.28
CA LEU A 95 -5.02 0.49 -0.15
C LEU A 95 -4.31 -0.81 -0.56
N CYS A 96 -4.01 -1.69 0.40
CA CYS A 96 -3.51 -3.02 0.15
C CYS A 96 -4.29 -4.01 0.99
N VAL A 97 -4.68 -5.13 0.37
CA VAL A 97 -5.42 -6.22 1.03
C VAL A 97 -4.62 -7.49 0.89
N ALA A 98 -4.42 -8.20 1.99
CA ALA A 98 -3.88 -9.54 1.99
C ALA A 98 -5.04 -10.52 1.77
N VAL A 99 -4.92 -11.37 0.75
CA VAL A 99 -5.90 -12.41 0.44
C VAL A 99 -5.23 -13.75 0.62
N THR A 100 -5.71 -14.52 1.59
CA THR A 100 -5.16 -15.81 2.00
C THR A 100 -6.10 -16.92 1.59
N PHE A 101 -5.56 -17.93 0.90
CA PHE A 101 -6.34 -18.98 0.27
C PHE A 101 -5.59 -20.31 0.19
N GLY A 102 -6.33 -21.41 0.10
CA GLY A 102 -5.77 -22.73 -0.11
C GLY A 102 -5.44 -22.95 -1.59
N SER A 103 -4.23 -23.40 -1.88
CA SER A 103 -3.80 -23.70 -3.26
C SER A 103 -2.83 -24.86 -3.28
N LYS A 104 -2.86 -25.63 -4.37
CA LYS A 104 -1.82 -26.61 -4.70
C LYS A 104 -0.83 -26.10 -5.75
N SER A 105 -1.17 -25.01 -6.42
CA SER A 105 -0.33 -24.39 -7.43
C SER A 105 0.76 -23.54 -6.80
N ALA A 106 1.91 -23.50 -7.48
CA ALA A 106 3.01 -22.63 -7.10
C ALA A 106 2.64 -21.14 -7.27
N PRO A 107 3.24 -20.23 -6.47
CA PRO A 107 3.05 -18.78 -6.61
C PRO A 107 3.23 -18.26 -8.05
N GLU A 108 4.18 -18.81 -8.81
CA GLU A 108 4.49 -18.42 -10.17
C GLU A 108 3.35 -18.77 -11.14
N GLU A 109 2.70 -19.92 -10.97
CA GLU A 109 1.54 -20.34 -11.77
C GLU A 109 0.34 -19.40 -11.52
N LEU A 110 0.11 -19.06 -10.26
CA LEU A 110 -0.95 -18.13 -9.85
C LEU A 110 -0.73 -16.73 -10.41
N SER A 111 0.51 -16.25 -10.39
CA SER A 111 0.89 -14.97 -10.97
C SER A 111 0.70 -14.96 -12.49
N ALA A 112 1.14 -16.03 -13.17
CA ALA A 112 0.97 -16.18 -14.61
C ALA A 112 -0.52 -16.24 -15.04
N ALA A 113 -1.35 -16.97 -14.30
CA ALA A 113 -2.79 -17.05 -14.55
C ALA A 113 -3.49 -15.69 -14.36
N ALA A 114 -3.11 -14.92 -13.33
CA ALA A 114 -3.62 -13.56 -13.16
C ALA A 114 -3.15 -12.64 -14.30
N HIS A 115 -1.89 -12.79 -14.72
CA HIS A 115 -1.30 -11.96 -15.77
C HIS A 115 -1.96 -12.19 -17.13
N SER A 116 -2.40 -13.41 -17.45
CA SER A 116 -3.14 -13.69 -18.70
C SER A 116 -4.48 -12.95 -18.79
N GLU A 117 -5.05 -12.58 -17.64
CA GLU A 117 -6.26 -11.74 -17.54
C GLU A 117 -5.92 -10.24 -17.36
N GLY A 118 -4.65 -9.85 -17.53
CA GLY A 118 -4.18 -8.47 -17.39
C GLY A 118 -4.05 -7.98 -15.95
N ILE A 119 -4.03 -8.89 -14.97
CA ILE A 119 -3.92 -8.56 -13.54
C ILE A 119 -2.50 -8.90 -13.05
N ALA A 120 -1.78 -7.87 -12.58
CA ALA A 120 -0.46 -8.07 -11.98
C ALA A 120 -0.61 -8.48 -10.50
N VAL A 121 -0.08 -9.66 -10.15
CA VAL A 121 0.01 -10.16 -8.77
C VAL A 121 1.42 -10.68 -8.52
N ASP A 122 2.27 -9.82 -7.98
CA ASP A 122 3.73 -10.08 -7.87
C ASP A 122 4.18 -10.46 -6.45
N GLN A 123 3.25 -10.44 -5.49
CA GLN A 123 3.55 -10.67 -4.07
C GLN A 123 2.65 -11.77 -3.53
N ILE A 124 3.01 -13.01 -3.82
CA ILE A 124 2.38 -14.22 -3.30
C ILE A 124 3.41 -14.94 -2.44
N SER A 125 3.11 -15.14 -1.16
CA SER A 125 4.00 -15.78 -0.20
C SER A 125 3.30 -16.94 0.51
N CYS A 126 4.05 -17.96 0.93
CA CYS A 126 3.54 -19.00 1.80
C CYS A 126 3.11 -18.41 3.15
N SER A 127 1.93 -18.81 3.61
CA SER A 127 1.46 -18.48 4.96
C SER A 127 2.15 -19.37 6.01
N ALA A 128 2.01 -19.02 7.29
CA ALA A 128 2.48 -19.85 8.39
C ALA A 128 1.69 -21.15 8.54
N GLU A 129 0.45 -21.19 8.04
CA GLU A 129 -0.39 -22.39 7.99
C GLU A 129 -0.07 -23.21 6.72
N GLU A 130 0.21 -24.51 6.89
CA GLU A 130 0.55 -25.40 5.78
C GLU A 130 -0.54 -25.44 4.70
N GLY A 131 -0.13 -25.31 3.44
CA GLY A 131 -1.02 -25.36 2.28
C GLY A 131 -1.78 -24.07 1.98
N LEU A 132 -1.52 -22.99 2.72
CA LEU A 132 -2.09 -21.66 2.45
C LEU A 132 -1.06 -20.71 1.84
N LEU A 133 -1.53 -19.91 0.89
CA LEU A 133 -0.79 -18.82 0.28
C LEU A 133 -1.48 -17.49 0.59
N THR A 134 -0.72 -16.41 0.65
CA THR A 134 -1.22 -15.06 0.83
C THR A 134 -0.73 -14.18 -0.32
N ALA A 135 -1.68 -13.57 -1.04
CA ALA A 135 -1.41 -12.58 -2.07
C ALA A 135 -1.68 -11.16 -1.55
N ASN A 136 -0.70 -10.27 -1.68
CA ASN A 136 -0.84 -8.86 -1.34
C ASN A 136 -1.29 -8.06 -2.56
N LEU A 137 -2.55 -7.63 -2.57
CA LEU A 137 -3.16 -6.89 -3.66
C LEU A 137 -3.17 -5.39 -3.36
N SER A 138 -2.26 -4.65 -4.00
CA SER A 138 -2.26 -3.18 -3.96
C SER A 138 -3.26 -2.63 -4.98
N PHE A 139 -4.21 -1.83 -4.50
CA PHE A 139 -5.21 -1.16 -5.35
C PHE A 139 -5.08 0.36 -5.27
N SER A 140 -3.93 0.87 -4.83
CA SER A 140 -3.66 2.30 -4.70
C SER A 140 -3.83 3.06 -6.03
N ALA A 141 -3.24 2.53 -7.12
CA ALA A 141 -3.27 3.15 -8.46
C ALA A 141 -4.52 2.81 -9.30
N ILE A 142 -5.35 1.85 -8.87
CA ILE A 142 -6.50 1.37 -9.66
C ILE A 142 -7.71 2.29 -9.44
N PRO A 143 -8.33 2.90 -10.47
CA PRO A 143 -9.54 3.70 -10.29
C PRO A 143 -10.68 2.89 -9.66
N CYS A 144 -11.53 3.50 -8.81
CA CYS A 144 -12.60 2.77 -8.11
C CYS A 144 -13.53 1.99 -9.04
N GLY A 145 -13.87 2.55 -10.21
CA GLY A 145 -14.72 1.88 -11.20
C GLY A 145 -14.07 0.66 -11.86
N SER A 146 -12.74 0.55 -11.82
CA SER A 146 -11.98 -0.57 -12.39
C SER A 146 -11.74 -1.69 -11.38
N ILE A 147 -12.03 -1.48 -10.09
CA ILE A 147 -11.78 -2.49 -9.05
C ILE A 147 -12.65 -3.72 -9.26
N ARG A 148 -13.96 -3.56 -9.51
CA ARG A 148 -14.87 -4.70 -9.70
C ARG A 148 -14.47 -5.57 -10.90
N PRO A 149 -14.26 -5.02 -12.11
CA PRO A 149 -13.77 -5.80 -13.24
C PRO A 149 -12.44 -6.51 -12.94
N ALA A 150 -11.49 -5.82 -12.28
CA ALA A 150 -10.18 -6.40 -11.96
C ALA A 150 -10.27 -7.59 -11.00
N VAL A 151 -11.09 -7.49 -9.94
CA VAL A 151 -11.29 -8.60 -8.99
C VAL A 151 -12.05 -9.76 -9.64
N GLN A 152 -13.02 -9.48 -10.51
CA GLN A 152 -13.73 -10.53 -11.27
C GLN A 152 -12.80 -11.29 -12.22
N ALA A 153 -11.93 -10.57 -12.93
CA ALA A 153 -10.91 -11.16 -13.79
C ALA A 153 -9.94 -12.04 -12.98
N LEU A 154 -9.48 -11.54 -11.83
CA LEU A 154 -8.63 -12.30 -10.91
C LEU A 154 -9.33 -13.57 -10.39
N CYS A 155 -10.59 -13.47 -9.99
CA CYS A 155 -11.36 -14.63 -9.54
C CYS A 155 -11.54 -15.67 -10.66
N SER A 156 -11.71 -15.23 -11.91
CA SER A 156 -11.78 -16.12 -13.07
C SER A 156 -10.45 -16.85 -13.28
N ALA A 157 -9.33 -16.10 -13.28
CA ALA A 157 -7.98 -16.66 -13.41
C ALA A 157 -7.66 -17.70 -12.33
N TRP A 158 -8.11 -17.47 -11.09
CA TRP A 158 -7.78 -18.32 -9.95
C TRP A 158 -8.81 -19.43 -9.66
N LYS A 159 -9.88 -19.54 -10.46
CA LYS A 159 -10.99 -20.46 -10.21
C LYS A 159 -10.57 -21.93 -10.09
N GLU A 160 -9.56 -22.35 -10.86
CA GLU A 160 -9.04 -23.73 -10.86
C GLU A 160 -7.88 -23.94 -9.86
N HIS A 161 -7.31 -22.85 -9.33
CA HIS A 161 -6.15 -22.89 -8.45
C HIS A 161 -6.54 -22.79 -6.96
N ILE A 162 -7.65 -22.11 -6.64
CA ILE A 162 -8.10 -21.87 -5.27
C ILE A 162 -9.10 -22.94 -4.82
N ARG A 163 -8.94 -23.39 -3.58
CA ARG A 163 -9.83 -24.32 -2.87
C ARG A 163 -10.67 -23.63 -1.83
#